data_AF-B0DN85-F1
#
_entry.id   AF-B0DN85-F1
#
_cell.length_a   1.000
_cell.length_b   1.000
_cell.length_c   1.000
_cell.angle_alpha   90.00
_cell.angle_beta   90.00
_cell.angle_gamma   90.00
#
_symmetry.space_group_name_H-M   'P 1'
#
loop_
_entity.id
_entity.type
_entity.pdbx_description
1 polymer ?
#
loop_
_entity_poly.entity_id
_entity_poly.type
_entity_poly.pdbx_seq_one_letter_code
_entity_poly.pdbx_strand_id
1 'polypeptide(L)'
;MSFQLHKLSFALVNSIMILLPAWKACLVELSCAVRIMPRNVQTCWNLTYDMLQFSLKYKDAIKMVTTDLANSLWKYELNNNEWLIVKELVILKDGTEFFSQGSPNLANLIPAMDHIDKDFTMKTQANSKTHPAIQHTLTLAKKTLNWYYSLTDESEVYQIVMAISVLHPQHKLEYFK
;
A
#
# COMPACT_ATOMS: atom_id res chain seq x y z
N MET A 1 10.25 -7.44 6.29
CA MET A 1 10.08 -6.84 4.97
C MET A 1 9.85 -5.33 4.96
N SER A 2 8.74 -4.76 5.46
CA SER A 2 8.58 -3.28 5.53
C SER A 2 9.69 -2.61 6.38
N PHE A 3 10.24 -3.37 7.33
CA PHE A 3 11.30 -2.93 8.23
C PHE A 3 12.66 -2.66 7.56
N GLN A 4 13.02 -3.36 6.48
CA GLN A 4 14.30 -3.12 5.78
C GLN A 4 14.27 -1.82 4.99
N LEU A 5 13.22 -1.60 4.19
CA LEU A 5 13.02 -0.35 3.46
C LEU A 5 12.89 0.85 4.42
N HIS A 6 12.24 0.65 5.57
CA HIS A 6 12.16 1.69 6.60
C HIS A 6 13.52 2.02 7.20
N LYS A 7 14.31 1.00 7.55
CA LYS A 7 15.69 1.17 8.05
C LYS A 7 16.60 1.81 7.01
N LEU A 8 16.45 1.45 5.73
CA LEU A 8 17.20 2.04 4.63
C LEU A 8 16.84 3.52 4.46
N SER A 9 15.55 3.86 4.41
CA SER A 9 15.08 5.26 4.39
C SER A 9 15.65 6.06 5.56
N PHE A 10 15.59 5.50 6.78
CA PHE A 10 16.16 6.13 7.97
C PHE A 10 17.69 6.34 7.86
N ALA A 11 18.43 5.33 7.38
CA ALA A 11 19.88 5.43 7.22
C ALA A 11 20.28 6.49 6.17
N LEU A 12 19.57 6.55 5.04
CA LEU A 12 19.79 7.53 3.97
C LEU A 12 19.52 8.96 4.46
N VAL A 13 18.39 9.18 5.14
CA VAL A 13 17.99 10.51 5.62
C VAL A 13 18.94 11.03 6.71
N ASN A 14 19.43 10.15 7.58
CA ASN A 14 20.30 10.56 8.69
C ASN A 14 21.79 10.63 8.33
N SER A 15 22.22 10.07 7.19
CA SER A 15 23.60 10.16 6.71
C SER A 15 23.72 11.17 5.58
N ILE A 16 23.64 12.44 5.97
CA ILE A 16 23.63 13.60 5.06
C ILE A 16 24.93 13.72 4.26
N MET A 17 26.06 13.28 4.81
CA MET A 17 27.39 13.51 4.23
C MET A 17 27.90 12.37 3.34
N ILE A 18 27.44 11.15 3.54
CA ILE A 18 28.00 9.96 2.87
C ILE A 18 26.93 9.28 2.02
N LEU A 19 25.85 8.82 2.65
CA LEU A 19 24.85 8.01 1.95
C LEU A 19 23.89 8.85 1.11
N LEU A 20 23.51 10.04 1.57
CA LEU A 20 22.59 10.90 0.82
C LEU A 20 23.21 11.41 -0.50
N PRO A 21 24.50 11.84 -0.54
CA PRO A 21 25.17 12.17 -1.79
C PRO A 21 25.33 10.96 -2.71
N ALA A 22 25.73 9.79 -2.17
CA ALA A 22 25.83 8.55 -2.94
C ALA A 22 24.49 8.18 -3.59
N TRP A 23 23.39 8.24 -2.82
CA TRP A 23 22.03 8.04 -3.32
C TRP A 23 21.69 9.00 -4.47
N LYS A 24 21.97 10.30 -4.31
CA LYS A 24 21.72 11.29 -5.36
C LYS A 24 22.55 11.02 -6.62
N ALA A 25 23.81 10.63 -6.48
CA ALA A 25 24.67 10.26 -7.60
C ALA A 25 24.10 9.06 -8.36
N CYS A 26 23.66 8.03 -7.64
CA CYS A 26 23.01 6.85 -8.23
C CYS A 26 21.72 7.21 -8.99
N LEU A 27 20.92 8.16 -8.48
CA LEU A 27 19.74 8.64 -9.19
C LEU A 27 20.07 9.37 -10.49
N VAL A 28 21.16 10.16 -10.50
CA VAL A 28 21.63 10.86 -11.70
C VAL A 28 22.14 9.86 -12.73
N GLU A 29 22.90 8.85 -12.32
CA GLU A 29 23.40 7.78 -13.20
C GLU A 29 22.25 7.01 -13.88
N LEU A 30 21.21 6.69 -13.11
CA LEU A 30 20.00 6.03 -13.64
C LEU A 30 19.03 6.97 -14.34
N SER A 31 19.41 8.24 -14.58
CA SER A 31 18.56 9.27 -15.19
C SER A 31 17.19 9.42 -14.52
N CYS A 32 17.13 9.16 -13.22
CA CYS A 32 15.92 9.23 -12.41
C CYS A 32 15.78 10.61 -11.76
N ALA A 33 14.53 11.05 -11.53
CA ALA A 33 14.28 12.29 -10.82
C ALA A 33 14.86 12.23 -9.39
N VAL A 34 15.76 13.16 -9.07
CA VAL A 34 16.46 13.23 -7.78
C VAL A 34 15.47 13.53 -6.66
N ARG A 35 15.11 12.51 -5.89
CA ARG A 35 14.17 12.60 -4.77
C ARG A 35 14.68 11.79 -3.60
N ILE A 36 14.44 12.31 -2.39
CA ILE A 36 14.75 11.60 -1.14
C ILE A 36 13.65 10.57 -0.88
N MET A 37 14.05 9.37 -0.47
CA MET A 37 13.11 8.33 -0.08
C MET A 37 12.21 8.82 1.07
N PRO A 38 10.88 8.69 0.95
CA PRO A 38 9.96 9.03 2.04
C PRO A 38 10.29 8.23 3.30
N ARG A 39 10.21 8.87 4.46
CA ARG A 39 10.35 8.21 5.75
C ARG A 39 8.97 7.91 6.32
N ASN A 40 8.76 6.67 6.74
CA ASN A 40 7.55 6.31 7.47
C ASN A 40 7.56 6.94 8.87
N VAL A 41 6.46 7.60 9.22
CA VAL A 41 6.18 8.17 10.55
C VAL A 41 4.99 7.44 11.13
N GLN A 42 5.12 6.94 12.35
CA GLN A 42 4.12 6.06 12.98
C GLN A 42 2.73 6.72 13.10
N THR A 43 2.66 8.03 13.22
CA THR A 43 1.40 8.79 13.34
C THR A 43 0.70 9.03 12.01
N CYS A 44 1.33 8.72 10.86
CA CYS A 44 0.79 8.99 9.54
C CYS A 44 0.63 7.68 8.75
N TRP A 45 -0.61 7.20 8.66
CA TRP A 45 -0.95 5.85 8.18
C TRP A 45 -0.63 5.64 6.69
N ASN A 46 -0.56 6.72 5.90
CA ASN A 46 -0.30 6.67 4.46
C ASN A 46 1.20 6.62 4.12
N LEU A 47 2.09 7.03 5.04
CA LEU A 47 3.52 7.14 4.73
C LEU A 47 4.21 5.79 4.49
N THR A 48 3.68 4.72 5.11
CA THR A 48 4.17 3.36 4.82
C THR A 48 3.91 3.03 3.36
N TYR A 49 2.74 3.39 2.85
CA TYR A 49 2.39 3.15 1.46
C TYR A 49 3.27 3.96 0.50
N ASP A 50 3.39 5.27 0.76
CA ASP A 50 4.19 6.17 -0.08
C ASP A 50 5.65 5.70 -0.18
N MET A 51 6.20 5.19 0.92
CA MET A 51 7.53 4.60 0.96
C MET A 51 7.61 3.33 0.09
N LEU A 52 6.63 2.42 0.15
CA LEU A 52 6.63 1.21 -0.67
C LEU A 52 6.49 1.53 -2.16
N GLN A 53 5.61 2.46 -2.53
CA GLN A 53 5.44 2.89 -3.92
C GLN A 53 6.71 3.56 -4.46
N PHE A 54 7.32 4.44 -3.67
CA PHE A 54 8.62 5.03 -3.99
C PHE A 54 9.66 3.92 -4.21
N SER A 55 9.70 2.93 -3.31
CA SER A 55 10.67 1.84 -3.41
C SER A 55 10.50 1.01 -4.68
N LEU A 56 9.26 0.79 -5.13
CA LEU A 56 8.99 0.10 -6.39
C LEU A 56 9.40 0.94 -7.61
N LYS A 57 9.17 2.25 -7.58
CA LYS A 57 9.55 3.16 -8.67
C LYS A 57 11.08 3.29 -8.80
N TYR A 58 11.78 3.32 -7.68
CA TYR A 58 13.23 3.49 -7.60
C TYR A 58 13.96 2.17 -7.29
N LYS A 59 13.38 1.04 -7.69
CA LYS A 59 13.89 -0.30 -7.37
C LYS A 59 15.34 -0.49 -7.80
N ASP A 60 15.68 -0.06 -9.02
CA ASP A 60 17.03 -0.24 -9.57
C ASP A 60 18.06 0.63 -8.82
N ALA A 61 17.68 1.85 -8.45
CA ALA A 61 18.51 2.73 -7.63
C ALA A 61 18.74 2.16 -6.22
N ILE A 62 17.69 1.59 -5.60
CA ILE A 62 17.80 0.95 -4.29
C ILE A 62 18.76 -0.24 -4.39
N LYS A 63 18.59 -1.11 -5.39
CA LYS A 63 19.49 -2.24 -5.62
C LYS A 63 20.93 -1.77 -5.76
N MET A 64 21.20 -0.81 -6.64
CA MET A 64 22.53 -0.28 -6.89
C MET A 64 23.20 0.26 -5.61
N VAL A 65 22.47 1.05 -4.82
CA VAL A 65 22.98 1.64 -3.57
C VAL A 65 23.18 0.58 -2.48
N THR A 66 22.35 -0.47 -2.43
CA THR A 66 22.53 -1.57 -1.47
C THR A 66 23.67 -2.51 -1.83
N THR A 67 23.93 -2.73 -3.13
CA THR A 67 25.00 -3.63 -3.59
C THR A 67 26.38 -3.00 -3.47
N ASP A 68 26.48 -1.66 -3.50
CA ASP A 68 27.73 -0.96 -3.28
C ASP A 68 28.28 -1.18 -1.86
N LEU A 69 29.40 -1.90 -1.77
CA LEU A 69 30.08 -2.22 -0.52
C LEU A 69 30.49 -0.96 0.26
N ALA A 70 30.79 0.15 -0.43
CA ALA A 70 31.21 1.39 0.21
C ALA A 70 30.11 1.96 1.13
N ASN A 71 28.85 1.68 0.83
CA ASN A 71 27.71 2.22 1.57
C ASN A 71 27.37 1.41 2.83
N SER A 72 27.89 0.19 3.00
CA SER A 72 27.54 -0.71 4.12
C SER A 72 26.01 -0.94 4.28
N LEU A 73 25.26 -0.84 3.18
CA LEU A 73 23.79 -0.96 3.12
C LEU A 73 23.31 -2.35 2.67
N TRP A 74 24.22 -3.27 2.31
CA TRP A 74 23.92 -4.64 1.85
C TRP A 74 23.01 -5.42 2.80
N LYS A 75 23.09 -5.16 4.11
CA LYS A 75 22.21 -5.74 5.15
C LYS A 75 20.71 -5.41 4.97
N TYR A 76 20.38 -4.42 4.15
CA TYR A 76 19.01 -4.00 3.85
C TYR A 76 18.56 -4.37 2.44
N GLU A 77 19.37 -5.14 1.70
CA GLU A 77 19.01 -5.62 0.38
C GLU A 77 17.78 -6.53 0.47
N LEU A 78 16.82 -6.29 -0.43
CA LEU A 78 15.60 -7.09 -0.53
C LEU A 78 15.76 -8.16 -1.58
N ASN A 79 15.38 -9.39 -1.23
CA ASN A 79 15.35 -10.50 -2.17
C ASN A 79 14.20 -10.36 -3.19
N ASN A 80 14.23 -11.12 -4.28
CA ASN A 80 13.20 -11.07 -5.33
C ASN A 80 11.79 -11.41 -4.78
N ASN A 81 11.68 -12.40 -3.89
CA ASN A 81 10.41 -12.74 -3.23
C ASN A 81 9.90 -11.59 -2.37
N GLU A 82 10.80 -10.86 -1.72
CA GLU A 82 10.44 -9.69 -0.95
C GLU A 82 9.94 -8.57 -1.88
N TRP A 83 10.61 -8.30 -2.99
CA TRP A 83 10.09 -7.34 -3.97
C TRP A 83 8.69 -7.69 -4.50
N LEU A 84 8.36 -8.97 -4.65
CA LEU A 84 7.00 -9.41 -5.02
C LEU A 84 5.99 -9.07 -3.92
N ILE A 85 6.32 -9.37 -2.67
CA ILE A 85 5.47 -9.03 -1.53
C ILE A 85 5.29 -7.51 -1.41
N VAL A 86 6.32 -6.69 -1.65
CA VAL A 86 6.17 -5.21 -1.65
C VAL A 86 5.15 -4.78 -2.70
N LYS A 87 5.21 -5.36 -3.90
CA LYS A 87 4.25 -5.09 -4.98
C LYS A 87 2.82 -5.49 -4.60
N GLU A 88 2.67 -6.60 -3.89
CA GLU A 88 1.36 -7.05 -3.41
C GLU A 88 0.83 -6.21 -2.25
N LEU A 89 1.66 -5.72 -1.33
CA LEU A 89 1.20 -4.85 -0.24
C LEU A 89 0.66 -3.50 -0.73
N VAL A 90 1.01 -3.12 -1.96
CA VAL A 90 0.66 -1.84 -2.58
C VAL A 90 -0.79 -1.82 -3.13
N ILE A 91 -1.60 -2.86 -2.90
CA ILE A 91 -3.00 -2.96 -3.35
C ILE A 91 -3.94 -1.98 -2.65
N LEU A 92 -3.75 -1.73 -1.35
CA LEU A 92 -4.74 -1.00 -0.56
C LEU A 92 -4.76 0.52 -0.76
N LYS A 93 -3.85 1.08 -1.55
CA LYS A 93 -3.77 2.53 -1.70
C LYS A 93 -4.92 3.13 -2.42
N ASP A 94 -5.43 2.50 -3.46
CA ASP A 94 -6.49 3.14 -4.24
C ASP A 94 -7.69 3.47 -3.31
N GLY A 95 -7.98 2.57 -2.36
CA GLY A 95 -8.89 2.86 -1.25
C GLY A 95 -8.38 3.96 -0.30
N THR A 96 -7.16 3.86 0.22
CA THR A 96 -6.60 4.85 1.14
C THR A 96 -6.53 6.27 0.56
N GLU A 97 -6.09 6.42 -0.68
CA GLU A 97 -6.04 7.70 -1.40
C GLU A 97 -7.44 8.23 -1.64
N PHE A 98 -8.38 7.38 -2.05
CA PHE A 98 -9.77 7.77 -2.24
C PHE A 98 -10.38 8.39 -0.97
N PHE A 99 -10.20 7.76 0.19
CA PHE A 99 -10.69 8.31 1.47
C PHE A 99 -9.84 9.46 2.03
N SER A 100 -8.64 9.68 1.49
CA SER A 100 -7.79 10.83 1.87
C SER A 100 -8.10 12.09 1.06
N GLN A 101 -8.85 11.98 -0.05
CA GLN A 101 -9.36 13.14 -0.77
C GLN A 101 -10.34 13.89 0.13
N GLY A 102 -10.45 15.22 0.03
CA GLY A 102 -11.35 16.02 0.86
C GLY A 102 -12.85 15.87 0.53
N SER A 103 -13.25 14.84 -0.24
CA SER A 103 -14.63 14.62 -0.66
C SER A 103 -15.09 13.16 -0.69
N PRO A 104 -14.68 12.25 0.23
CA PRO A 104 -15.28 10.93 0.29
C PRO A 104 -16.62 11.09 1.01
N ASN A 105 -17.72 11.12 0.27
CA ASN A 105 -19.03 11.13 0.90
C ASN A 105 -19.31 9.75 1.52
N LEU A 106 -20.20 9.73 2.52
CA LEU A 106 -20.58 8.50 3.21
C LEU A 106 -21.14 7.43 2.25
N ALA A 107 -21.77 7.86 1.14
CA ALA A 107 -22.33 6.99 0.11
C ALA A 107 -21.29 6.19 -0.68
N ASN A 108 -20.05 6.66 -0.75
CA ASN A 108 -18.96 5.97 -1.43
C ASN A 108 -18.26 4.92 -0.55
N LEU A 109 -18.60 4.86 0.75
CA LEU A 109 -17.96 3.93 1.68
C LEU A 109 -18.25 2.47 1.31
N ILE A 110 -19.52 2.15 1.07
CA ILE A 110 -19.95 0.77 0.73
C ILE A 110 -19.34 0.31 -0.61
N PRO A 111 -19.45 1.08 -1.73
CA PRO A 111 -18.79 0.70 -2.99
C PRO A 111 -17.27 0.51 -2.87
N ALA A 112 -16.59 1.32 -2.06
CA ALA A 112 -15.16 1.16 -1.83
C ALA A 112 -14.84 -0.11 -1.02
N MET A 113 -15.63 -0.43 0.00
CA MET A 113 -15.51 -1.68 0.75
C MET A 113 -15.77 -2.90 -0.15
N ASP A 114 -16.76 -2.84 -1.04
CA ASP A 114 -17.06 -3.92 -1.99
C ASP A 114 -15.92 -4.13 -2.98
N HIS A 115 -15.33 -3.05 -3.48
CA HIS A 115 -14.15 -3.12 -4.34
C HIS A 115 -12.97 -3.78 -3.62
N ILE A 116 -12.72 -3.41 -2.35
CA ILE A 116 -11.67 -4.01 -1.53
C ILE A 116 -11.94 -5.50 -1.31
N ASP A 117 -13.19 -5.90 -0.99
CA ASP A 117 -13.54 -7.31 -0.78
C ASP A 117 -13.35 -8.13 -2.06
N LYS A 118 -13.75 -7.59 -3.21
CA LYS A 118 -13.59 -8.22 -4.52
C LYS A 118 -12.11 -8.45 -4.84
N ASP A 119 -11.27 -7.44 -4.64
CA ASP A 119 -9.83 -7.54 -4.84
C ASP A 119 -9.19 -8.57 -3.90
N PHE A 120 -9.62 -8.62 -2.64
CA PHE A 120 -9.14 -9.61 -1.67
C PHE A 120 -9.55 -11.03 -2.08
N THR A 121 -10.78 -11.20 -2.56
CA THR A 121 -11.32 -12.49 -3.02
C THR A 121 -10.55 -13.01 -4.22
N MET A 122 -10.34 -12.16 -5.24
CA MET A 122 -9.58 -12.52 -6.44
C MET A 122 -8.15 -12.98 -6.09
N LYS A 123 -7.52 -12.34 -5.10
CA LYS A 123 -6.13 -12.63 -4.71
C LYS A 123 -5.99 -13.77 -3.70
N THR A 124 -7.07 -14.18 -3.04
CA THR A 124 -7.08 -15.33 -2.11
C THR A 124 -7.50 -16.63 -2.83
N GLN A 125 -7.99 -16.54 -4.07
CA GLN A 125 -8.40 -17.71 -4.85
C GLN A 125 -7.22 -18.66 -5.09
N ALA A 126 -7.49 -19.97 -5.09
CA ALA A 126 -6.48 -21.03 -5.21
C ALA A 126 -5.61 -20.95 -6.48
N ASN A 127 -6.11 -20.32 -7.55
CA ASN A 127 -5.38 -20.13 -8.81
C ASN A 127 -4.65 -18.78 -8.90
N SER A 128 -4.70 -17.95 -7.85
CA SER A 128 -4.02 -16.66 -7.84
C SER A 128 -2.50 -16.85 -7.74
N LYS A 129 -1.74 -16.00 -8.44
CA LYS A 129 -0.26 -15.97 -8.36
C LYS A 129 0.25 -15.28 -7.08
N THR A 130 -0.65 -15.01 -6.13
CA THR A 130 -0.37 -14.28 -4.90
C THR A 130 0.48 -15.12 -3.96
N HIS A 131 1.43 -14.50 -3.26
CA HIS A 131 2.27 -15.22 -2.31
C HIS A 131 1.43 -15.81 -1.14
N PRO A 132 1.69 -17.05 -0.66
CA PRO A 132 0.88 -17.68 0.39
C PRO A 132 0.77 -16.85 1.67
N ALA A 133 1.86 -16.22 2.11
CA ALA A 133 1.84 -15.32 3.28
C ALA A 133 0.87 -14.13 3.09
N ILE A 134 0.74 -13.63 1.87
CA ILE A 134 -0.18 -12.54 1.54
C ILE A 134 -1.61 -13.06 1.48
N GLN A 135 -1.86 -14.25 0.94
CA GLN A 135 -3.19 -14.89 0.99
C GLN A 135 -3.69 -15.06 2.43
N HIS A 136 -2.84 -15.54 3.35
CA HIS A 136 -3.18 -15.63 4.77
C HIS A 136 -3.48 -14.27 5.38
N THR A 137 -2.67 -13.25 5.05
CA THR A 137 -2.88 -11.88 5.55
C THR A 137 -4.19 -11.29 5.01
N LEU A 138 -4.50 -11.50 3.72
CA LEU A 138 -5.76 -11.06 3.10
C LEU A 138 -6.96 -11.77 3.71
N THR A 139 -6.83 -13.07 4.02
CA THR A 139 -7.90 -13.82 4.71
C THR A 139 -8.20 -13.23 6.09
N LEU A 140 -7.17 -12.78 6.81
CA LEU A 140 -7.36 -12.07 8.08
C LEU A 140 -7.99 -10.68 7.86
N ALA A 141 -7.51 -9.95 6.86
CA ALA A 141 -8.05 -8.63 6.51
C ALA A 141 -9.52 -8.70 6.08
N LYS A 142 -9.96 -9.77 5.41
CA LYS A 142 -11.37 -10.05 5.10
C LYS A 142 -12.21 -10.18 6.36
N LYS A 143 -11.72 -10.83 7.42
CA LYS A 143 -12.44 -10.91 8.70
C LYS A 143 -12.64 -9.52 9.32
N THR A 144 -11.62 -8.68 9.25
CA THR A 144 -11.72 -7.28 9.69
C THR A 144 -12.70 -6.50 8.84
N LEU A 145 -12.71 -6.69 7.52
CA LEU A 145 -13.66 -6.06 6.61
C LEU A 145 -15.10 -6.49 6.90
N ASN A 146 -15.34 -7.78 7.15
CA ASN A 146 -16.64 -8.31 7.56
C ASN A 146 -17.15 -7.69 8.86
N TRP A 147 -16.25 -7.43 9.82
CA TRP A 147 -16.61 -6.73 11.04
C TRP A 147 -17.02 -5.27 10.77
N TYR A 148 -16.37 -4.58 9.84
CA TYR A 148 -16.82 -3.25 9.41
C TYR A 148 -18.18 -3.30 8.71
N TYR A 149 -18.46 -4.34 7.91
CA TYR A 149 -19.80 -4.55 7.36
C TYR A 149 -20.85 -4.69 8.46
N SER A 150 -20.61 -5.53 9.48
CA SER A 150 -21.57 -5.66 10.60
C SER A 150 -21.83 -4.35 11.34
N LEU A 151 -20.80 -3.50 11.53
CA LEU A 151 -20.98 -2.19 12.14
C LEU A 151 -21.76 -1.21 11.25
N THR A 152 -21.60 -1.34 9.93
CA THR A 152 -22.35 -0.55 8.95
C THR A 152 -23.83 -0.93 8.99
N ASP A 153 -24.13 -2.22 9.14
CA ASP A 153 -25.49 -2.74 9.26
C ASP A 153 -26.15 -2.36 10.60
N GLU A 154 -25.38 -2.16 11.67
CA GLU A 154 -25.90 -1.77 13.00
C GLU A 154 -26.15 -0.26 13.14
N SER A 155 -25.63 0.58 12.22
CA SER A 155 -25.73 2.03 12.32
C SER A 155 -26.83 2.62 11.45
N GLU A 156 -27.79 3.31 12.07
CA GLU A 156 -28.91 3.97 11.37
C GLU A 156 -28.44 4.92 10.26
N VAL A 157 -27.32 5.64 10.48
CA VAL A 157 -26.76 6.58 9.50
C VAL A 157 -26.27 5.82 8.26
N TYR A 158 -25.61 4.69 8.46
CA TYR A 158 -25.11 3.86 7.36
C TYR A 158 -26.21 3.07 6.68
N GLN A 159 -27.26 2.65 7.40
CA GLN A 159 -28.46 2.06 6.80
C GLN A 159 -29.17 3.05 5.87
N ILE A 160 -29.32 4.32 6.29
CA ILE A 160 -29.88 5.39 5.45
C ILE A 160 -29.01 5.59 4.21
N VAL A 161 -27.70 5.63 4.38
CA VAL A 161 -26.76 5.77 3.27
C VAL A 161 -26.80 4.56 2.34
N MET A 162 -26.88 3.34 2.87
CA MET A 162 -27.06 2.13 2.08
C MET A 162 -28.36 2.20 1.26
N ALA A 163 -29.47 2.61 1.88
CA ALA A 163 -30.73 2.84 1.17
C ALA A 163 -30.59 3.91 0.07
N ILE A 164 -29.91 5.02 0.33
CA ILE A 164 -29.66 6.09 -0.67
C ILE A 164 -28.72 5.61 -1.80
N SER A 165 -27.67 4.86 -1.48
CA SER A 165 -26.71 4.29 -2.45
C SER A 165 -27.38 3.22 -3.32
N VAL A 166 -28.26 2.40 -2.75
CA VAL A 166 -29.08 1.43 -3.49
C VAL A 166 -30.10 2.14 -4.38
N LEU A 167 -30.52 3.36 -4.03
CA LEU A 167 -31.36 4.21 -4.88
C LEU A 167 -30.56 4.98 -5.95
N HIS A 168 -29.23 4.93 -5.93
CA HIS A 168 -28.39 5.55 -6.97
C HIS A 168 -28.58 4.82 -8.32
N PRO A 169 -28.86 5.52 -9.43
CA PRO A 169 -29.20 4.90 -10.72
C PRO A 169 -28.16 3.92 -11.27
N GLN A 170 -26.90 4.04 -10.86
CA GLN A 170 -25.79 3.20 -11.34
C GLN A 170 -25.61 1.87 -10.58
N HIS A 171 -26.10 1.74 -9.34
CA HIS A 171 -25.83 0.57 -8.47
C HIS A 171 -27.09 -0.22 -8.08
N LYS A 172 -28.27 0.28 -8.46
CA LYS A 172 -29.60 -0.23 -8.08
C LYS A 172 -29.87 -1.71 -8.37
N LEU A 173 -29.15 -2.35 -9.30
CA LEU A 173 -29.43 -3.74 -9.71
C LEU A 173 -28.52 -4.79 -9.08
N GLU A 174 -27.42 -4.41 -8.43
CA GLU A 174 -26.44 -5.37 -7.90
C GLU A 174 -26.76 -5.87 -6.49
N TYR A 175 -27.40 -5.04 -5.65
CA TYR A 175 -27.69 -5.38 -4.24
C TYR A 175 -29.01 -6.13 -4.00
N PHE A 176 -29.91 -6.20 -4.98
CA PHE A 176 -31.21 -6.89 -4.86
C PHE A 176 -31.24 -8.28 -5.52
N LYS A 177 -30.08 -8.91 -5.69
CA LYS A 177 -30.00 -10.29 -6.17
C LYS A 177 -29.86 -11.29 -5.04
#